data_AF-V5HNJ6-F1
#
_entry.id   AF-V5HNJ6-F1
#
_cell.length_a   1.000
_cell.length_b   1.000
_cell.length_c   1.000
_cell.angle_alpha   90.00
_cell.angle_beta   90.00
_cell.angle_gamma   90.00
#
_symmetry.space_group_name_H-M   'P 1'
#
loop_
_entity.id
_entity.type
_entity.pdbx_description
1 polymer ?
#
loop_
_entity_poly.entity_id
_entity_poly.type
_entity_poly.pdbx_seq_one_letter_code
_entity_poly.pdbx_strand_id
1 'polypeptide(L)'
;MSVVRMAVQLMLVGIYLEFLFSIDSLWINLAWIAVMLVVGASTIVGKAKLPRKPLFFPVLGGLVFGLAPVLLFLFWMVVQPEPVHSAQYVIPLAGMLLGNSLSGNIVALQNLYSAFEDRREEYEVAIALGAPAEYATLPFVRTAMQKALAPILASMAASGLVTLPGMMTGQILGGASPILAIKYQILILIAIFVVMTISVTLTLKFSLRRSINSQGRVLIKMK
;
A
#
# COMPACT_ATOMS: atom_id res chain seq x y z
N MET A 1 -26.76 2.81 -6.99
CA MET A 1 -25.86 2.11 -7.95
C MET A 1 -24.53 1.64 -7.34
N SER A 2 -23.78 2.47 -6.59
CA SER A 2 -22.47 2.05 -6.03
C SER A 2 -22.53 0.90 -5.02
N VAL A 3 -23.59 0.83 -4.19
CA VAL A 3 -23.81 -0.26 -3.22
C VAL A 3 -24.05 -1.59 -3.93
N VAL A 4 -24.89 -1.60 -4.96
CA VAL A 4 -25.16 -2.79 -5.77
C VAL A 4 -23.89 -3.30 -6.45
N ARG A 5 -23.09 -2.39 -7.05
CA ARG A 5 -21.81 -2.76 -7.65
C ARG A 5 -20.85 -3.37 -6.64
N MET A 6 -20.73 -2.78 -5.45
CA MET A 6 -19.89 -3.30 -4.38
C MET A 6 -20.37 -4.69 -3.93
N ALA A 7 -21.68 -4.88 -3.72
CA ALA A 7 -22.25 -6.15 -3.28
C ALA A 7 -21.99 -7.27 -4.30
N VAL A 8 -22.26 -7.00 -5.59
CA VAL A 8 -21.99 -7.95 -6.67
C VAL A 8 -20.50 -8.29 -6.78
N GLN A 9 -19.62 -7.28 -6.67
CA GLN A 9 -18.18 -7.49 -6.69
C GLN A 9 -17.71 -8.38 -5.53
N LEU A 10 -18.20 -8.14 -4.31
CA LEU A 10 -17.82 -8.95 -3.14
C LEU A 10 -18.33 -10.39 -3.23
N MET A 11 -19.55 -10.61 -3.74
CA MET A 11 -20.05 -11.98 -3.97
C MET A 11 -19.21 -12.73 -5.01
N LEU A 12 -18.91 -12.09 -6.14
CA LEU A 12 -18.08 -12.70 -7.19
C LEU A 12 -16.68 -13.02 -6.69
N VAL A 13 -16.08 -12.12 -5.91
CA VAL A 13 -14.77 -12.37 -5.28
C VAL A 13 -14.86 -13.52 -4.28
N GLY A 14 -15.94 -13.64 -3.50
CA GLY A 14 -16.15 -14.75 -2.58
C GLY A 14 -16.14 -16.12 -3.28
N ILE A 15 -16.95 -16.28 -4.34
CA ILE A 15 -17.00 -17.51 -5.15
C ILE A 15 -15.64 -17.80 -5.80
N TYR A 16 -14.99 -16.76 -6.31
CA TYR A 16 -13.68 -16.90 -6.92
C TYR A 16 -12.61 -17.37 -5.91
N LEU A 17 -12.61 -16.82 -4.70
CA LEU A 17 -11.68 -17.22 -3.64
C LEU A 17 -11.88 -18.68 -3.22
N GLU A 18 -13.12 -19.17 -3.16
CA GLU A 18 -13.41 -20.57 -2.85
C GLU A 18 -12.81 -21.52 -3.91
N PHE A 19 -12.99 -21.19 -5.19
CA PHE A 19 -12.37 -21.93 -6.29
C PHE A 19 -10.83 -21.86 -6.21
N LEU A 20 -10.29 -20.68 -5.93
CA LEU A 20 -8.85 -20.46 -5.81
C LEU A 20 -8.23 -21.27 -4.66
N PHE A 21 -8.93 -21.34 -3.53
CA PHE A 21 -8.51 -22.11 -2.35
C PHE A 21 -8.58 -23.62 -2.61
N SER A 22 -9.50 -24.09 -3.46
CA SER A 22 -9.63 -25.52 -3.80
C SER A 22 -8.46 -26.08 -4.63
N ILE A 23 -7.77 -25.24 -5.40
CA ILE A 23 -6.67 -25.68 -6.28
C ILE A 23 -5.32 -25.74 -5.54
N ASP A 24 -5.18 -25.01 -4.42
CA ASP A 24 -4.00 -24.93 -3.54
C ASP A 24 -2.62 -24.93 -4.25
N SER A 25 -2.56 -24.28 -5.42
CA SER A 25 -1.33 -24.22 -6.22
C SER A 25 -0.55 -22.94 -5.95
N LEU A 26 0.71 -23.09 -5.55
CA LEU A 26 1.64 -21.97 -5.33
C LEU A 26 1.71 -21.01 -6.53
N TRP A 27 1.71 -21.55 -7.75
CA TRP A 27 1.79 -20.76 -8.98
C TRP A 27 0.56 -19.89 -9.19
N ILE A 28 -0.61 -20.41 -8.86
CA ILE A 28 -1.87 -19.67 -8.98
C ILE A 28 -1.94 -18.56 -7.92
N ASN A 29 -1.48 -18.83 -6.69
CA ASN A 29 -1.40 -17.81 -5.64
C ASN A 29 -0.44 -16.67 -6.02
N LEU A 30 0.73 -16.99 -6.57
CA LEU A 30 1.70 -15.99 -7.06
C LEU A 30 1.14 -15.18 -8.24
N ALA A 31 0.49 -15.84 -9.20
CA ALA A 31 -0.16 -15.17 -10.32
C ALA A 31 -1.25 -14.20 -9.83
N TRP A 32 -2.03 -14.61 -8.83
CA TRP A 32 -3.07 -13.77 -8.23
C TRP A 32 -2.48 -12.54 -7.52
N ILE A 33 -1.41 -12.71 -6.73
CA ILE A 33 -0.71 -11.58 -6.11
C ILE A 33 -0.16 -10.61 -7.17
N ALA A 34 0.38 -11.13 -8.27
CA ALA A 34 0.84 -10.29 -9.38
C ALA A 34 -0.29 -9.47 -10.00
N VAL A 35 -1.47 -10.07 -10.20
CA VAL A 35 -2.68 -9.34 -10.65
C VAL A 35 -3.06 -8.26 -9.64
N MET A 36 -3.08 -8.57 -8.34
CA MET A 36 -3.40 -7.60 -7.29
C MET A 36 -2.43 -6.41 -7.29
N LEU A 37 -1.13 -6.64 -7.50
CA LEU A 37 -0.11 -5.60 -7.60
C LEU A 37 -0.32 -4.69 -8.81
N VAL A 38 -0.61 -5.26 -9.99
CA VAL A 38 -0.88 -4.51 -11.22
C VAL A 38 -2.14 -3.66 -11.09
N VAL A 39 -3.24 -4.25 -10.60
CA VAL A 39 -4.51 -3.56 -10.36
C VAL A 39 -4.33 -2.48 -9.28
N GLY A 40 -3.56 -2.78 -8.23
CA GLY A 40 -3.22 -1.85 -7.17
C GLY A 40 -2.47 -0.63 -7.71
N ALA A 41 -1.39 -0.83 -8.47
CA ALA A 41 -0.61 0.25 -9.07
C ALA A 41 -1.47 1.13 -10.01
N SER A 42 -2.28 0.50 -10.87
CA SER A 42 -3.22 1.21 -11.76
C SER A 42 -4.24 2.05 -10.96
N THR A 43 -4.76 1.50 -9.86
CA THR A 43 -5.72 2.18 -8.99
C THR A 43 -5.09 3.36 -8.27
N ILE A 44 -3.86 3.21 -7.76
CA ILE A 44 -3.12 4.29 -7.09
C ILE A 44 -2.94 5.46 -8.05
N VAL A 45 -2.37 5.21 -9.24
CA VAL A 45 -2.11 6.28 -10.20
C VAL A 45 -3.40 6.94 -10.69
N GLY A 46 -4.45 6.14 -10.90
CA GLY A 46 -5.78 6.64 -11.28
C GLY A 46 -6.43 7.51 -10.21
N LYS A 47 -6.47 7.07 -8.95
CA LYS A 47 -7.06 7.83 -7.84
C LYS A 47 -6.21 9.03 -7.44
N ALA A 48 -4.89 8.96 -7.60
CA ALA A 48 -4.01 10.10 -7.39
C ALA A 48 -4.13 11.19 -8.48
N LYS A 49 -4.93 10.96 -9.54
CA LYS A 49 -5.10 11.88 -10.69
C LYS A 49 -3.79 12.18 -11.42
N LEU A 50 -2.91 11.19 -11.49
CA LEU A 50 -1.58 11.31 -12.10
C LEU A 50 -1.50 10.63 -13.47
N PRO A 51 -0.57 11.04 -14.35
CA PRO A 51 -0.41 10.41 -15.65
C PRO A 51 0.09 8.96 -15.51
N ARG A 52 -0.66 8.02 -16.09
CA ARG A 52 -0.38 6.57 -15.98
C ARG A 52 0.98 6.15 -16.56
N LYS A 53 1.32 6.61 -17.78
CA LYS A 53 2.52 6.16 -18.50
C LYS A 53 3.83 6.35 -17.70
N PRO A 54 4.15 7.53 -17.14
CA PRO A 54 5.41 7.71 -16.42
C PRO A 54 5.42 7.11 -15.01
N LEU A 55 4.27 7.04 -14.33
CA LEU A 55 4.21 6.71 -12.89
C LEU A 55 3.76 5.29 -12.57
N PHE A 56 3.26 4.53 -13.54
CA PHE A 56 2.85 3.14 -13.31
C PHE A 56 4.01 2.27 -12.81
N PHE A 57 5.16 2.27 -13.49
CA PHE A 57 6.31 1.45 -13.09
C PHE A 57 6.95 1.87 -11.76
N PRO A 58 7.15 3.18 -11.48
CA PRO A 58 7.56 3.64 -10.15
C PRO A 58 6.66 3.15 -9.01
N VAL A 59 5.35 3.26 -9.17
CA VAL A 59 4.38 2.82 -8.16
C VAL A 59 4.37 1.30 -8.02
N LEU A 60 4.39 0.57 -9.14
CA LEU A 60 4.45 -0.89 -9.13
C LEU A 60 5.73 -1.38 -8.42
N GLY A 61 6.88 -0.77 -8.72
CA GLY A 61 8.14 -1.08 -8.04
C GLY A 61 8.04 -0.85 -6.54
N GLY A 62 7.52 0.31 -6.11
CA GLY A 62 7.33 0.60 -4.68
C GLY A 62 6.40 -0.39 -3.98
N LEU A 63 5.32 -0.83 -4.62
CA LEU A 63 4.44 -1.87 -4.08
C LEU A 63 5.13 -3.24 -3.99
N VAL A 64 5.82 -3.67 -5.05
CA VAL A 64 6.51 -4.96 -5.10
C VAL A 64 7.59 -5.04 -4.02
N PHE A 65 8.48 -4.05 -3.96
CA PHE A 65 9.58 -4.03 -2.99
C PHE A 65 9.11 -3.78 -1.56
N GLY A 66 7.94 -3.16 -1.35
CA GLY A 66 7.33 -3.06 -0.03
C GLY A 66 6.70 -4.39 0.41
N LEU A 67 5.90 -5.01 -0.46
CA LEU A 67 5.09 -6.18 -0.12
C LEU A 67 5.92 -7.47 -0.09
N ALA A 68 6.72 -7.74 -1.12
CA ALA A 68 7.41 -9.01 -1.29
C ALA A 68 8.29 -9.43 -0.09
N PRO A 69 9.21 -8.60 0.44
CA PRO A 69 10.09 -9.02 1.52
C PRO A 69 9.33 -9.30 2.82
N VAL A 70 8.34 -8.47 3.17
CA VAL A 70 7.55 -8.66 4.39
C VAL A 70 6.65 -9.87 4.25
N LEU A 71 6.03 -10.06 3.09
CA LEU A 71 5.16 -11.19 2.83
C LEU A 71 5.95 -12.52 2.89
N LEU A 72 7.15 -12.57 2.31
CA LEU A 72 8.05 -13.72 2.42
C LEU A 72 8.46 -13.99 3.88
N PHE A 73 8.82 -12.95 4.63
CA PHE A 73 9.15 -13.06 6.05
C PHE A 73 8.00 -13.64 6.87
N LEU A 74 6.77 -13.14 6.65
CA LEU A 74 5.58 -13.63 7.36
C LEU A 74 5.27 -15.10 7.05
N PHE A 75 5.43 -15.53 5.80
CA PHE A 75 5.20 -16.94 5.45
C PHE A 75 6.24 -17.87 6.05
N TRP A 76 7.52 -17.56 5.91
CA TRP A 76 8.58 -18.48 6.34
C TRP A 76 8.79 -18.50 7.85
N MET A 77 8.62 -17.37 8.54
CA MET A 77 9.05 -17.23 9.93
C MET A 77 7.89 -17.23 10.94
N VAL A 78 6.67 -16.88 10.53
CA VAL A 78 5.57 -16.62 11.48
C VAL A 78 4.39 -17.54 11.28
N VAL A 79 3.80 -17.54 10.09
CA VAL A 79 2.52 -18.24 9.87
C VAL A 79 2.74 -19.74 9.77
N GLN A 80 3.86 -20.17 9.16
CA GLN A 80 4.21 -21.58 8.92
C GLN A 80 2.97 -22.46 8.69
N PRO A 81 2.11 -22.13 7.69
CA PRO A 81 0.91 -22.89 7.50
C PRO A 81 1.30 -24.33 7.13
N GLU A 82 0.62 -25.32 7.70
CA GLU A 82 0.65 -26.68 7.18
C GLU A 82 -0.58 -26.84 6.28
N PRO A 83 -0.45 -26.89 4.93
CA PRO A 83 0.74 -26.77 4.08
C PRO A 83 1.21 -25.32 3.85
N VAL A 84 2.51 -25.16 3.54
CA VAL A 84 3.25 -23.87 3.46
C VAL A 84 2.67 -22.88 2.44
N HIS A 85 1.76 -23.33 1.58
CA HIS A 85 1.16 -22.58 0.49
C HIS A 85 -0.32 -22.25 0.68
N SER A 86 -0.89 -22.57 1.84
CA SER A 86 -2.33 -22.48 2.07
C SER A 86 -2.88 -21.10 1.70
N ALA A 87 -3.63 -21.08 0.60
CA ALA A 87 -4.13 -19.86 -0.04
C ALA A 87 -5.01 -19.01 0.89
N GLN A 88 -5.66 -19.66 1.86
CA GLN A 88 -6.53 -19.06 2.87
C GLN A 88 -5.82 -18.05 3.79
N TYR A 89 -4.50 -18.19 3.98
CA TYR A 89 -3.70 -17.22 4.73
C TYR A 89 -3.01 -16.24 3.80
N VAL A 90 -2.49 -16.74 2.68
CA VAL A 90 -1.63 -15.98 1.79
C VAL A 90 -2.36 -14.79 1.18
N ILE A 91 -3.55 -15.05 0.64
CA ILE A 91 -4.28 -14.08 -0.16
C ILE A 91 -4.92 -12.99 0.69
N PRO A 92 -5.60 -13.30 1.83
CA PRO A 92 -6.12 -12.26 2.70
C PRO A 92 -5.02 -11.39 3.31
N LEU A 93 -3.88 -11.98 3.68
CA LEU A 93 -2.75 -11.23 4.25
C LEU A 93 -2.14 -10.28 3.22
N ALA A 94 -1.84 -10.78 2.01
CA ALA A 94 -1.38 -9.95 0.91
C ALA A 94 -2.38 -8.84 0.58
N GLY A 95 -3.67 -9.15 0.57
CA GLY A 95 -4.75 -8.19 0.34
C GLY A 95 -4.82 -7.08 1.40
N MET A 96 -4.69 -7.41 2.68
CA MET A 96 -4.67 -6.43 3.76
C MET A 96 -3.44 -5.52 3.69
N LEU A 97 -2.25 -6.08 3.46
CA LEU A 97 -1.00 -5.32 3.33
C LEU A 97 -1.03 -4.39 2.10
N LEU A 98 -1.46 -4.91 0.95
CA LEU A 98 -1.57 -4.16 -0.29
C LEU A 98 -2.66 -3.08 -0.20
N GLY A 99 -3.82 -3.38 0.39
CA GLY A 99 -4.94 -2.44 0.54
C GLY A 99 -4.57 -1.21 1.36
N ASN A 100 -3.86 -1.39 2.48
CA ASN A 100 -3.36 -0.27 3.29
C ASN A 100 -2.27 0.52 2.54
N SER A 101 -1.35 -0.18 1.88
CA SER A 101 -0.30 0.45 1.07
C SER A 101 -0.87 1.24 -0.11
N LEU A 102 -1.96 0.77 -0.72
CA LEU A 102 -2.68 1.47 -1.78
C LEU A 102 -3.21 2.81 -1.29
N SER A 103 -3.92 2.81 -0.16
CA SER A 103 -4.47 4.04 0.42
C SER A 103 -3.35 5.02 0.82
N GLY A 104 -2.28 4.51 1.43
CA GLY A 104 -1.09 5.31 1.78
C GLY A 104 -0.42 5.95 0.59
N ASN A 105 -0.18 5.19 -0.49
CA ASN A 105 0.45 5.70 -1.70
C ASN A 105 -0.42 6.74 -2.41
N ILE A 106 -1.74 6.58 -2.42
CA ILE A 106 -2.64 7.60 -2.99
C ILE A 106 -2.50 8.93 -2.24
N VAL A 107 -2.59 8.89 -0.91
CA VAL A 107 -2.47 10.10 -0.07
C VAL A 107 -1.08 10.72 -0.22
N ALA A 108 -0.02 9.91 -0.21
CA ALA A 108 1.35 10.39 -0.37
C ALA A 108 1.57 11.09 -1.71
N LEU A 109 1.16 10.45 -2.81
CA LEU A 109 1.34 11.00 -4.16
C LEU A 109 0.50 12.25 -4.36
N GLN A 110 -0.78 12.26 -3.95
CA GLN A 110 -1.61 13.45 -4.04
C GLN A 110 -0.99 14.62 -3.27
N ASN A 111 -0.55 14.40 -2.03
CA ASN A 111 0.05 15.48 -1.25
C ASN A 111 1.39 15.95 -1.81
N LEU A 112 2.22 15.06 -2.37
CA LEU A 112 3.47 15.44 -3.01
C LEU A 112 3.23 16.33 -4.23
N TYR A 113 2.39 15.88 -5.16
CA TYR A 113 2.17 16.58 -6.43
C TYR A 113 1.32 17.84 -6.28
N SER A 114 0.30 17.83 -5.42
CA SER A 114 -0.42 19.07 -5.09
C SER A 114 0.52 20.09 -4.45
N ALA A 115 1.43 19.67 -3.57
CA ALA A 115 2.36 20.61 -2.96
C ALA A 115 3.40 21.18 -3.96
N PHE A 116 3.76 20.45 -5.02
CA PHE A 116 4.55 21.00 -6.12
C PHE A 116 3.79 22.03 -6.95
N GLU A 117 2.47 21.89 -7.08
CA GLU A 117 1.63 22.86 -7.79
C GLU A 117 1.40 24.12 -6.92
N ASP A 118 1.08 23.94 -5.64
CA ASP A 118 0.77 25.03 -4.71
C ASP A 118 1.98 25.88 -4.34
N ARG A 119 3.15 25.23 -4.14
CA ARG A 119 4.39 25.87 -3.67
C ARG A 119 5.50 25.78 -4.72
N ARG A 120 5.09 25.92 -5.99
CA ARG A 120 5.99 25.83 -7.12
C ARG A 120 7.12 26.86 -7.07
N GLU A 121 6.80 28.09 -6.67
CA GLU A 121 7.77 29.18 -6.55
C GLU A 121 8.86 28.86 -5.53
N GLU A 122 8.49 28.32 -4.36
CA GLU A 122 9.44 27.90 -3.31
C GLU A 122 10.43 26.85 -3.85
N TYR A 123 9.92 25.88 -4.60
CA TYR A 123 10.75 24.85 -5.24
C TYR A 123 11.67 25.45 -6.32
N GLU A 124 11.15 26.28 -7.21
CA GLU A 124 11.93 26.89 -8.30
C GLU A 124 13.01 27.84 -7.76
N VAL A 125 12.74 28.58 -6.69
CA VAL A 125 13.74 29.42 -6.00
C VAL A 125 14.85 28.56 -5.40
N ALA A 126 14.53 27.45 -4.73
CA ALA A 126 15.53 26.56 -4.18
C ALA A 126 16.47 25.99 -5.27
N ILE A 127 15.90 25.59 -6.41
CA ILE A 127 16.69 25.14 -7.57
C ILE A 127 17.53 26.28 -8.16
N ALA A 128 16.98 27.50 -8.25
CA ALA A 128 17.70 28.68 -8.76
C ALA A 128 18.88 29.09 -7.86
N LEU A 129 18.77 28.85 -6.56
CA LEU A 129 19.86 29.03 -5.58
C LEU A 129 20.91 27.90 -5.62
N GLY A 130 20.76 26.92 -6.51
CA GLY A 130 21.70 25.82 -6.70
C GLY A 130 21.47 24.61 -5.78
N ALA A 131 20.33 24.54 -5.08
CA ALA A 131 20.01 23.34 -4.30
C ALA A 131 19.77 22.14 -5.24
N PRO A 132 20.33 20.96 -4.97
CA PRO A 132 20.04 19.79 -5.78
C PRO A 132 18.59 19.36 -5.53
N ALA A 133 17.98 18.76 -6.55
CA ALA A 133 16.56 18.39 -6.54
C ALA A 133 16.18 17.50 -5.34
N GLU A 134 17.07 16.64 -4.86
CA GLU A 134 16.81 15.80 -3.68
C GLU A 134 16.58 16.64 -2.40
N TYR A 135 17.36 17.70 -2.19
CA TYR A 135 17.16 18.61 -1.05
C TYR A 135 15.94 19.51 -1.25
N ALA A 136 15.77 20.06 -2.46
CA ALA A 136 14.62 20.92 -2.78
C ALA A 136 13.28 20.18 -2.62
N THR A 137 13.24 18.86 -2.84
CA THR A 137 12.01 18.05 -2.71
C THR A 137 11.74 17.54 -1.30
N LEU A 138 12.73 17.57 -0.40
CA LEU A 138 12.65 16.96 0.93
C LEU A 138 11.51 17.48 1.81
N PRO A 139 11.20 18.79 1.88
CA PRO A 139 10.08 19.29 2.68
C PRO A 139 8.74 18.74 2.19
N PHE A 140 8.55 18.64 0.88
CA PHE A 140 7.36 18.11 0.24
C PHE A 140 7.17 16.62 0.52
N VAL A 141 8.25 15.84 0.40
CA VAL A 141 8.27 14.40 0.71
C VAL A 141 7.93 14.16 2.18
N ARG A 142 8.50 14.95 3.10
CA ARG A 142 8.24 14.82 4.54
C ARG A 142 6.77 15.03 4.87
N THR A 143 6.15 16.09 4.36
CA THR A 143 4.72 16.35 4.57
C THR A 143 3.86 15.25 3.94
N ALA A 144 4.20 14.78 2.73
CA ALA A 144 3.48 13.69 2.07
C ALA A 144 3.53 12.39 2.88
N MET A 145 4.71 12.02 3.41
CA MET A 145 4.87 10.85 4.26
C MET A 145 4.09 10.97 5.58
N GLN A 146 4.18 12.12 6.25
CA GLN A 146 3.44 12.34 7.51
C GLN A 146 1.94 12.17 7.32
N LYS A 147 1.38 12.78 6.25
CA LYS A 147 -0.04 12.66 5.94
C LYS A 147 -0.45 11.25 5.54
N ALA A 148 0.41 10.53 4.83
CA ALA A 148 0.14 9.15 4.42
C ALA A 148 0.17 8.17 5.60
N LEU A 149 1.07 8.35 6.56
CA LEU A 149 1.24 7.45 7.72
C LEU A 149 0.36 7.81 8.91
N ALA A 150 -0.18 9.03 8.99
CA ALA A 150 -1.04 9.46 10.09
C ALA A 150 -2.24 8.53 10.36
N PRO A 151 -2.99 8.03 9.33
CA PRO A 151 -4.14 7.17 9.58
C PRO A 151 -3.78 5.83 10.23
N ILE A 152 -2.67 5.19 9.80
CA ILE A 152 -2.25 3.91 10.37
C ILE A 152 -1.73 4.09 11.80
N LEU A 153 -1.00 5.18 12.08
CA LEU A 153 -0.53 5.50 13.43
C LEU A 153 -1.70 5.79 14.38
N ALA A 154 -2.71 6.53 13.91
CA ALA A 154 -3.94 6.77 14.68
C ALA A 154 -4.71 5.46 14.95
N SER A 155 -4.81 4.59 13.93
CA SER A 155 -5.43 3.27 14.09
C SER A 155 -4.66 2.40 15.09
N MET A 156 -3.33 2.38 15.04
CA MET A 156 -2.50 1.64 16.01
C MET A 156 -2.67 2.16 17.44
N ALA A 157 -2.75 3.48 17.63
CA ALA A 157 -2.94 4.09 18.94
C ALA A 157 -4.36 3.86 19.52
N ALA A 158 -5.39 3.81 18.66
CA ALA A 158 -6.78 3.61 19.08
C ALA A 158 -7.18 2.13 19.19
N SER A 159 -6.41 1.22 18.57
CA SER A 159 -6.68 -0.23 18.57
C SER A 159 -6.58 -0.79 19.99
N GLY A 160 -7.63 -1.47 20.44
CA GLY A 160 -7.70 -2.05 21.79
C GLY A 160 -8.27 -1.12 22.86
N LEU A 161 -8.41 0.18 22.59
CA LEU A 161 -9.10 1.14 23.48
C LEU A 161 -10.50 1.49 22.99
N VAL A 162 -10.64 1.84 21.71
CA VAL A 162 -11.91 2.34 21.14
C VAL A 162 -12.50 1.36 20.13
N THR A 163 -11.63 0.65 19.39
CA THR A 163 -12.08 -0.26 18.33
C THR A 163 -11.35 -1.59 18.43
N LEU A 164 -12.12 -2.68 18.24
CA LEU A 164 -11.59 -4.00 17.99
C LEU A 164 -11.45 -4.18 16.47
N PRO A 165 -10.24 -4.41 15.95
CA PRO A 165 -10.05 -4.61 14.51
C PRO A 165 -10.92 -5.75 13.97
N GLY A 166 -11.49 -5.58 12.77
CA GLY A 166 -12.51 -6.50 12.24
C GLY A 166 -12.04 -7.96 12.09
N MET A 167 -10.77 -8.19 11.75
CA MET A 167 -10.22 -9.55 11.68
C MET A 167 -10.09 -10.18 13.07
N MET A 168 -9.64 -9.43 14.07
CA MET A 168 -9.61 -9.88 15.47
C MET A 168 -11.02 -10.24 15.96
N THR A 169 -12.01 -9.37 15.73
CA THR A 169 -13.40 -9.65 16.08
C THR A 169 -13.93 -10.88 15.33
N GLY A 170 -13.64 -11.00 14.03
CA GLY A 170 -14.04 -12.15 13.22
C GLY A 170 -13.47 -13.48 13.73
N GLN A 171 -12.20 -13.49 14.15
CA GLN A 171 -11.58 -14.67 14.76
C GLN A 171 -12.22 -15.04 16.10
N ILE A 172 -12.50 -14.05 16.95
CA ILE A 172 -13.16 -14.27 18.25
C ILE A 172 -14.59 -14.82 18.03
N LEU A 173 -15.36 -14.23 17.11
CA LEU A 173 -16.70 -14.72 16.76
C LEU A 173 -16.66 -16.11 16.12
N GLY A 174 -15.60 -16.45 15.40
CA GLY A 174 -15.33 -17.78 14.86
C GLY A 174 -14.86 -18.82 15.89
N GLY A 175 -14.80 -18.46 17.18
CA GLY A 175 -14.44 -19.37 18.27
C GLY A 175 -12.95 -19.45 18.58
N ALA A 176 -12.11 -18.61 17.97
CA ALA A 176 -10.69 -18.53 18.32
C ALA A 176 -10.48 -17.90 19.70
N SER A 177 -9.41 -18.29 20.40
CA SER A 177 -9.09 -17.69 21.70
C SER A 177 -8.73 -16.20 21.54
N PRO A 178 -9.26 -15.30 22.40
CA PRO A 178 -8.97 -13.86 22.30
C PRO A 178 -7.48 -13.53 22.34
N ILE A 179 -6.72 -14.27 23.15
CA ILE A 179 -5.26 -14.09 23.28
C ILE A 179 -4.55 -14.40 21.96
N LEU A 180 -4.98 -15.43 21.24
CA LEU A 180 -4.40 -15.77 19.93
C LEU A 180 -4.75 -14.70 18.90
N ALA A 181 -6.01 -14.25 18.88
CA ALA A 181 -6.47 -13.21 17.96
C ALA A 181 -5.70 -11.88 18.16
N ILE A 182 -5.42 -11.49 19.41
CA ILE A 182 -4.63 -10.29 19.72
C ILE A 182 -3.19 -10.41 19.19
N LYS A 183 -2.54 -11.58 19.39
CA LYS A 183 -1.16 -11.79 18.92
C LYS A 183 -1.04 -11.63 17.41
N TYR A 184 -1.96 -12.24 16.64
CA TYR A 184 -1.98 -12.08 15.19
C TYR A 184 -2.31 -10.64 14.78
N GLN A 185 -3.21 -9.97 15.49
CA GLN A 185 -3.57 -8.60 15.17
C GLN A 185 -2.42 -7.61 15.35
N ILE A 186 -1.65 -7.73 16.45
CA ILE A 186 -0.45 -6.91 16.69
C ILE A 186 0.57 -7.12 15.56
N LEU A 187 0.83 -8.39 15.22
CA LEU A 187 1.77 -8.76 14.19
C LEU A 187 1.37 -8.19 12.81
N ILE A 188 0.09 -8.28 12.46
CA ILE A 188 -0.42 -7.80 11.17
C ILE A 188 -0.43 -6.27 11.11
N LEU A 189 -0.73 -5.57 12.20
CA LEU A 189 -0.63 -4.10 12.25
C LEU A 189 0.81 -3.63 12.04
N ILE A 190 1.78 -4.27 12.68
CA ILE A 190 3.21 -3.98 12.49
C ILE A 190 3.60 -4.25 11.03
N ALA A 191 3.17 -5.38 10.46
CA ALA A 191 3.46 -5.71 9.06
C ALA A 191 2.86 -4.68 8.10
N ILE A 192 1.61 -4.26 8.31
CA ILE A 192 0.95 -3.20 7.52
C ILE A 192 1.78 -1.92 7.59
N PHE A 193 2.17 -1.50 8.79
CA PHE A 193 2.96 -0.29 8.99
C PHE A 193 4.31 -0.34 8.25
N VAL A 194 5.03 -1.47 8.34
CA VAL A 194 6.32 -1.66 7.67
C VAL A 194 6.16 -1.67 6.14
N VAL A 195 5.23 -2.46 5.59
CA VAL A 195 4.99 -2.54 4.15
C VAL A 195 4.59 -1.18 3.61
N MET A 196 3.65 -0.50 4.27
CA MET A 196 3.16 0.81 3.86
C MET A 196 4.29 1.85 3.87
N THR A 197 5.14 1.86 4.90
CA THR A 197 6.26 2.79 5.01
C THR A 197 7.27 2.56 3.88
N ILE A 198 7.73 1.32 3.69
CA ILE A 198 8.68 0.98 2.62
C ILE A 198 8.08 1.31 1.26
N SER A 199 6.82 0.93 1.04
CA SER A 199 6.13 1.14 -0.24
C SER A 199 5.98 2.61 -0.57
N VAL A 200 5.55 3.44 0.40
CA VAL A 200 5.41 4.89 0.21
C VAL A 200 6.76 5.53 -0.05
N THR A 201 7.79 5.21 0.74
CA THR A 201 9.14 5.77 0.55
C THR A 201 9.71 5.43 -0.83
N LEU A 202 9.63 4.17 -1.26
CA LEU A 202 10.14 3.75 -2.56
C LEU A 202 9.32 4.34 -3.70
N THR A 203 7.99 4.38 -3.57
CA THR A 203 7.11 4.98 -4.57
C THR A 203 7.42 6.47 -4.75
N LEU A 204 7.57 7.24 -3.67
CA LEU A 204 7.94 8.66 -3.75
C LEU A 204 9.32 8.83 -4.38
N LYS A 205 10.31 8.03 -3.97
CA LYS A 205 11.67 8.09 -4.54
C LYS A 205 11.71 7.78 -6.03
N PHE A 206 11.05 6.70 -6.47
CA PHE A 206 11.00 6.33 -7.88
C PHE A 206 10.17 7.32 -8.71
N SER A 207 9.09 7.83 -8.13
CA SER A 207 8.24 8.86 -8.72
C SER A 207 9.05 10.14 -8.99
N LEU A 208 9.77 10.66 -7.98
CA LEU A 208 10.62 11.84 -8.12
C LEU A 208 11.73 11.66 -9.16
N ARG A 209 12.43 10.50 -9.15
CA ARG A 209 13.46 10.19 -10.15
C ARG A 209 12.93 10.18 -11.58
N ARG A 210 11.65 9.85 -11.77
CA ARG A 210 11.03 9.82 -13.09
C ARG A 210 10.40 11.15 -13.49
N SER A 211 10.01 11.95 -12.51
CA SER A 211 9.31 13.23 -12.70
C SER A 211 10.23 14.43 -12.80
N ILE A 212 11.47 14.34 -12.31
CA ILE A 212 12.42 15.45 -12.31
C ILE A 212 13.49 15.19 -13.37
N ASN A 213 13.71 16.17 -14.25
CA ASN A 213 14.79 16.11 -15.23
C ASN A 213 16.14 16.48 -14.61
N SER A 214 17.25 16.24 -15.31
CA SER A 214 18.61 16.63 -14.89
C SER A 214 18.76 18.12 -14.57
N GLN A 215 17.86 18.96 -15.10
CA GLN A 215 17.78 20.40 -14.87
C GLN A 215 16.89 20.80 -13.67
N GLY A 216 16.43 19.84 -12.86
CA GLY A 216 15.57 20.11 -11.70
C GLY A 216 14.12 20.50 -12.03
N ARG A 217 13.69 20.43 -13.30
CA ARG A 217 12.30 20.74 -13.70
C ARG A 217 11.37 19.56 -13.44
N VAL A 218 10.21 19.84 -12.85
CA VAL A 218 9.11 18.88 -12.68
C VAL A 218 8.37 18.71 -14.00
N LEU A 219 8.40 17.50 -14.56
CA LEU A 219 7.82 17.13 -15.86
C LEU A 219 6.37 16.65 -15.78
N ILE A 220 5.87 16.37 -14.57
CA ILE A 220 4.55 15.79 -14.33
C ILE A 220 3.65 16.82 -13.66
N LYS A 221 2.44 16.99 -14.19
CA LYS A 221 1.36 17.77 -13.59
C LYS A 221 0.18 16.87 -13.25
N MET A 222 -0.58 17.25 -12.22
CA MET A 222 -1.84 16.60 -11.89
C MET A 222 -2.87 16.85 -13.00
N LYS A 223 -3.78 15.90 -13.18
CA LYS A 223 -4.92 16.02 -14.10
C LYS A 223 -6.16 16.57 -13.42
#